data_AF-A0A1X1UJC7-F1
#
_entry.id   AF-A0A1X1UJC7-F1
#
_cell.length_a   1.000
_cell.length_b   1.000
_cell.length_c   1.000
_cell.angle_alpha   90.00
_cell.angle_beta   90.00
_cell.angle_gamma   90.00
#
_symmetry.space_group_name_H-M   'P 1'
#
loop_
_entity.id
_entity.type
_entity.pdbx_description
1 polymer ?
#
loop_
_entity_poly.entity_id
_entity_poly.type
_entity_poly.pdbx_seq_one_letter_code
_entity_poly.pdbx_strand_id
1 'polypeptide(L)'
;MVAMAVLGCTSITQGTPTADTAIAPAYRASVSASISASSATSSIRESQRQVSLTAQAVVRACESFASSSKDAIDRVNEFVAAYNQGRDTGPSEGPAIDALNHSADVVGRNSGNPLSQELREALNAYGDAARDVANAISTHAGSGEFNRRVNQLNDTKSKAVKLCLAS
;
A
#
# COMPACT_ATOMS: atom_id res chain seq x y z
N MET A 1 -11.61 -26.79 -41.58
CA MET A 1 -10.97 -25.49 -41.31
C MET A 1 -11.82 -24.39 -41.93
N VAL A 2 -12.46 -23.61 -41.06
CA VAL A 2 -13.18 -22.33 -41.28
C VAL A 2 -12.12 -21.22 -41.37
N ALA A 3 -12.24 -20.03 -42.00
CA ALA A 3 -13.01 -19.42 -43.08
C ALA A 3 -12.47 -17.96 -43.20
N MET A 4 -12.59 -17.34 -44.38
CA MET A 4 -13.08 -15.96 -44.62
C MET A 4 -12.44 -15.39 -45.89
N ALA A 5 -13.24 -15.43 -46.95
CA ALA A 5 -13.05 -14.65 -48.15
C ALA A 5 -13.37 -13.17 -47.86
N VAL A 6 -12.45 -12.27 -48.14
CA VAL A 6 -12.79 -10.87 -48.41
C VAL A 6 -12.93 -10.74 -49.92
N LEU A 7 -14.16 -10.93 -50.40
CA LEU A 7 -14.56 -10.49 -51.73
C LEU A 7 -14.55 -8.96 -51.71
N GLY A 8 -13.39 -8.38 -52.03
CA GLY A 8 -13.31 -6.97 -52.35
C GLY A 8 -14.00 -6.74 -53.69
N CYS A 9 -15.23 -6.22 -53.66
CA CYS A 9 -15.85 -5.56 -54.79
C CYS A 9 -15.00 -4.36 -55.19
N THR A 10 -13.90 -4.58 -55.91
CA THR A 10 -13.14 -3.53 -56.58
C THR A 10 -13.65 -3.44 -58.00
N SER A 11 -14.77 -2.73 -58.18
CA SER A 11 -15.04 -2.13 -59.48
C SER A 11 -13.89 -1.14 -59.71
N ILE A 12 -13.03 -1.44 -60.69
CA ILE A 12 -11.99 -0.52 -61.13
C ILE A 12 -12.70 0.62 -61.87
N THR A 13 -13.15 1.63 -61.14
CA THR A 13 -13.38 2.94 -61.73
C THR A 13 -12.01 3.47 -62.14
N GLN A 14 -11.76 3.56 -63.45
CA GLN A 14 -10.63 4.34 -63.98
C GLN A 14 -10.81 5.80 -63.56
N GLY A 15 -10.20 6.16 -62.43
CA GLY A 15 -10.06 7.54 -61.97
C GLY A 15 -8.63 7.68 -61.48
N THR A 16 -7.89 8.63 -62.05
CA THR A 16 -6.60 9.06 -61.49
C THR A 16 -6.83 9.50 -60.04
N PRO A 17 -6.21 8.87 -59.02
CA PRO A 17 -6.34 9.34 -57.65
C PRO A 17 -5.55 10.64 -57.50
N THR A 18 -6.16 11.76 -57.89
CA THR A 18 -5.71 13.08 -57.49
C THR A 18 -6.20 13.32 -56.08
N ALA A 19 -5.29 13.40 -55.11
CA ALA A 19 -5.62 13.80 -53.75
C ALA A 19 -6.33 15.16 -53.81
N ASP A 20 -7.52 15.24 -53.21
CA ASP A 20 -8.30 16.47 -53.18
C ASP A 20 -7.56 17.51 -52.30
N THR A 21 -6.85 18.42 -52.97
CA THR A 21 -5.98 19.40 -52.32
C THR A 21 -6.77 20.39 -51.47
N ALA A 22 -8.09 20.51 -51.69
CA ALA A 22 -8.98 21.33 -50.87
C ALA A 22 -9.23 20.72 -49.47
N ILE A 23 -9.16 19.40 -49.33
CA ILE A 23 -9.49 18.68 -48.09
C ILE A 23 -8.23 18.35 -47.26
N ALA A 24 -7.05 18.30 -47.89
CA ALA A 24 -5.78 18.00 -47.23
C ALA A 24 -5.44 18.88 -46.00
N PRO A 25 -5.68 20.20 -46.00
CA PRO A 25 -5.44 21.04 -44.81
C PRO A 25 -6.40 20.72 -43.66
N ALA A 26 -7.68 20.48 -43.97
CA ALA A 26 -8.70 20.14 -42.98
C ALA A 26 -8.43 18.77 -42.35
N TYR A 27 -7.97 17.79 -43.12
CA TYR A 27 -7.55 16.48 -42.61
C TYR A 27 -6.30 16.57 -41.72
N ARG A 28 -5.28 17.35 -42.10
CA ARG A 28 -4.11 17.55 -41.24
C ARG A 28 -4.48 18.24 -39.92
N ALA A 29 -5.39 19.21 -39.96
CA ALA A 29 -5.90 19.88 -38.77
C ALA A 29 -6.67 18.91 -37.86
N SER A 30 -7.56 18.07 -38.41
CA SER A 30 -8.34 17.10 -37.63
C SER A 30 -7.48 15.99 -37.03
N VAL A 31 -6.46 15.50 -37.75
CA VAL A 31 -5.48 14.54 -37.22
C VAL A 31 -4.65 15.18 -36.10
N SER A 32 -4.15 16.41 -36.29
CA SER A 32 -3.37 17.11 -35.26
C SER A 32 -4.19 17.40 -34.01
N ALA A 33 -5.46 17.78 -34.17
CA ALA A 33 -6.40 17.97 -33.07
C ALA A 33 -6.71 16.65 -32.35
N SER A 34 -6.87 15.56 -33.10
CA SER A 34 -7.10 14.22 -32.53
C SER A 34 -5.89 13.74 -31.73
N ILE A 35 -4.67 13.89 -32.26
CA ILE A 35 -3.43 13.55 -31.55
C ILE A 35 -3.29 14.39 -30.28
N SER A 36 -3.57 15.70 -30.36
CA SER A 36 -3.53 16.59 -29.20
C SER A 36 -4.55 16.17 -28.13
N ALA A 37 -5.79 15.91 -28.52
CA ALA A 37 -6.84 15.41 -27.63
C ALA A 37 -6.51 14.02 -27.04
N SER A 38 -5.96 13.11 -27.85
CA SER A 38 -5.51 11.79 -27.39
C SER A 38 -4.35 11.90 -26.41
N SER A 39 -3.39 12.80 -26.65
CA SER A 39 -2.26 13.03 -25.75
C SER A 39 -2.70 13.61 -24.41
N ALA A 40 -3.61 14.59 -24.41
CA ALA A 40 -4.20 15.16 -23.21
C ALA A 40 -5.06 14.14 -22.45
N THR A 41 -5.85 13.34 -23.16
CA THR A 41 -6.64 12.27 -22.53
C THR A 41 -5.76 11.18 -21.96
N SER A 42 -4.68 10.83 -22.65
CA SER A 42 -3.70 9.82 -22.21
C SER A 42 -2.94 10.30 -20.97
N SER A 43 -2.50 11.57 -20.94
CA SER A 43 -1.79 12.12 -19.79
C SER A 43 -2.69 12.22 -18.55
N ILE A 44 -3.98 12.56 -18.73
CA ILE A 44 -4.96 12.56 -17.64
C ILE A 44 -5.19 11.14 -17.12
N ARG A 45 -5.40 10.14 -17.99
CA ARG A 45 -5.60 8.74 -17.58
C ARG A 45 -4.38 8.19 -16.85
N GLU A 46 -3.18 8.48 -17.33
CA GLU A 46 -1.94 8.05 -16.68
C GLU A 46 -1.75 8.74 -15.32
N SER A 47 -2.04 10.04 -15.22
CA SER A 47 -2.01 10.75 -13.95
C SER A 47 -3.00 10.16 -12.94
N GLN A 48 -4.24 9.85 -13.37
CA GLN A 48 -5.25 9.19 -12.53
C GLN A 48 -4.81 7.79 -12.10
N ARG A 49 -4.17 7.02 -12.99
CA ARG A 49 -3.62 5.71 -12.68
C ARG A 49 -2.54 5.81 -11.60
N GLN A 50 -1.62 6.78 -11.70
CA GLN A 50 -0.56 6.98 -10.69
C GLN A 50 -1.14 7.37 -9.32
N VAL A 51 -2.15 8.24 -9.30
CA VAL A 51 -2.87 8.60 -8.06
C VAL A 51 -3.54 7.37 -7.45
N SER A 52 -4.21 6.53 -8.26
CA SER A 52 -4.87 5.31 -7.77
C SER A 52 -3.87 4.29 -7.21
N LEU A 53 -2.75 4.06 -7.88
CA LEU A 53 -1.70 3.15 -7.40
C LEU A 53 -1.08 3.64 -6.09
N THR A 54 -0.94 4.96 -5.94
CA THR A 54 -0.46 5.60 -4.71
C THR A 54 -1.43 5.38 -3.56
N ALA A 55 -2.72 5.69 -3.75
CA ALA A 55 -3.75 5.48 -2.73
C ALA A 55 -3.84 3.99 -2.32
N GLN A 56 -3.80 3.07 -3.28
CA GLN A 56 -3.79 1.63 -2.98
C GLN A 56 -2.57 1.19 -2.18
N ALA A 57 -1.40 1.78 -2.40
CA ALA A 57 -0.21 1.46 -1.63
C ALA A 57 -0.34 1.92 -0.18
N VAL A 58 -0.92 3.10 0.06
CA VAL A 58 -1.21 3.60 1.41
C VAL A 58 -2.21 2.68 2.13
N VAL A 59 -3.31 2.33 1.46
CA VAL A 59 -4.31 1.40 2.01
C VAL A 59 -3.66 0.06 2.40
N ARG A 60 -2.88 -0.55 1.51
CA ARG A 60 -2.19 -1.82 1.79
C ARG A 60 -1.23 -1.73 2.98
N ALA A 61 -0.49 -0.63 3.10
CA ALA A 61 0.40 -0.41 4.23
C ALA A 61 -0.39 -0.35 5.55
N CYS A 62 -1.49 0.39 5.57
CA CYS A 62 -2.37 0.53 6.72
C CYS A 62 -3.10 -0.76 7.09
N GLU A 63 -3.58 -1.54 6.12
CA GLU A 63 -4.19 -2.86 6.35
C GLU A 63 -3.17 -3.85 6.92
N SER A 64 -1.96 -3.90 6.35
CA SER A 64 -0.86 -4.77 6.83
C SER A 64 -0.44 -4.41 8.26
N PHE A 65 -0.36 -3.11 8.56
CA PHE A 65 -0.14 -2.60 9.91
C PHE A 65 -1.28 -3.00 10.86
N ALA A 66 -2.53 -2.77 10.49
CA ALA A 66 -3.68 -3.08 11.34
C ALA A 66 -3.77 -4.57 11.66
N SER A 67 -3.56 -5.43 10.65
CA SER A 67 -3.60 -6.88 10.82
C SER A 67 -2.44 -7.39 11.69
N SER A 68 -1.19 -7.02 11.36
CA SER A 68 -0.02 -7.50 12.11
C SER A 68 0.04 -6.94 13.54
N SER A 69 -0.37 -5.68 13.75
CA SER A 69 -0.44 -5.08 15.10
C SER A 69 -1.55 -5.66 15.96
N LYS A 70 -2.59 -6.22 15.35
CA LYS A 70 -3.60 -6.99 16.08
C LYS A 70 -3.01 -8.30 16.57
N ASP A 71 -2.38 -9.08 15.69
CA ASP A 71 -1.77 -10.37 16.08
C ASP A 71 -0.71 -10.18 17.18
N ALA A 72 0.16 -9.17 17.05
CA ALA A 72 1.16 -8.84 18.06
C ALA A 72 0.53 -8.52 19.42
N ILE A 73 -0.50 -7.68 19.46
CA ILE A 73 -1.17 -7.31 20.71
C ILE A 73 -1.93 -8.50 21.32
N ASP A 74 -2.56 -9.34 20.49
CA ASP A 74 -3.24 -10.54 20.97
C ASP A 74 -2.25 -11.50 21.67
N ARG A 75 -1.05 -11.72 21.10
CA ARG A 75 0.00 -12.55 21.73
C ARG A 75 0.60 -11.93 22.98
N VAL A 76 0.80 -10.61 23.02
CA VAL A 76 1.22 -9.92 24.24
C VAL A 76 0.16 -10.05 25.33
N ASN A 77 -1.13 -9.98 24.99
CA ASN A 77 -2.21 -10.17 25.95
C ASN A 77 -2.24 -11.60 26.51
N GLU A 78 -1.96 -12.61 25.69
CA GLU A 78 -1.81 -14.00 26.15
C GLU A 78 -0.64 -14.13 27.15
N PHE A 79 0.51 -13.54 26.86
CA PHE A 79 1.65 -13.47 27.77
C PHE A 79 1.31 -12.76 29.09
N VAL A 80 0.70 -11.57 29.01
CA VAL A 80 0.27 -10.79 30.18
C VAL A 80 -0.77 -11.56 31.01
N ALA A 81 -1.67 -12.29 30.37
CA ALA A 81 -2.64 -13.14 31.06
C ALA A 81 -1.97 -14.29 31.83
N ALA A 82 -0.99 -14.96 31.23
CA ALA A 82 -0.20 -16.00 31.91
C ALA A 82 0.56 -15.42 33.11
N TYR A 83 1.24 -14.29 32.92
CA TYR A 83 1.98 -13.58 33.97
C TYR A 83 1.09 -13.19 35.15
N ASN A 84 -0.06 -12.56 34.87
CA ASN A 84 -0.99 -12.10 35.91
C ASN A 84 -1.66 -13.24 36.69
N GLN A 85 -1.74 -14.44 36.09
CA GLN A 85 -2.27 -15.62 36.76
C GLN A 85 -1.20 -16.37 37.59
N GLY A 86 0.04 -15.85 37.63
CA GLY A 86 1.18 -16.53 38.28
C GLY A 86 1.54 -17.85 37.60
N ARG A 87 1.19 -18.02 36.33
CA ARG A 87 1.51 -19.21 35.53
C ARG A 87 2.89 -19.08 34.92
N ASP A 88 3.44 -20.21 34.49
CA ASP A 88 4.63 -20.23 33.64
C ASP A 88 4.38 -19.44 32.35
N THR A 89 5.19 -18.41 32.12
CA THR A 89 5.13 -17.55 30.93
C THR A 89 5.91 -18.10 29.76
N GLY A 90 6.81 -19.07 29.97
CA GLY A 90 7.69 -19.63 28.95
C GLY A 90 6.97 -20.02 27.63
N PRO A 91 5.79 -20.66 27.66
CA PRO A 91 5.04 -21.00 26.44
C PRO A 91 4.53 -19.79 25.64
N SER A 92 4.38 -18.63 26.28
CA SER A 92 3.81 -17.40 25.69
C SER A 92 4.83 -16.33 25.34
N GLU A 93 6.05 -16.39 25.90
CA GLU A 93 7.12 -15.42 25.67
C GLU A 93 7.59 -15.41 24.21
N GLY A 94 7.98 -16.58 23.68
CA GLY A 94 8.44 -16.71 22.30
C GLY A 94 7.41 -16.21 21.28
N PRO A 95 6.15 -16.70 21.31
CA PRO A 95 5.11 -16.23 20.40
C PRO A 95 4.84 -14.72 20.47
N ALA A 96 4.92 -14.10 21.66
CA ALA A 96 4.75 -12.66 21.81
C ALA A 96 5.93 -11.87 21.20
N ILE A 97 7.17 -12.29 21.48
CA ILE A 97 8.39 -11.70 20.90
C ILE A 97 8.36 -11.80 19.37
N ASP A 98 8.04 -12.97 18.83
CA ASP A 98 8.02 -13.21 17.39
C ASP A 98 6.96 -12.36 16.70
N ALA A 99 5.75 -12.27 17.27
CA ALA A 99 4.68 -11.48 16.70
C ALA A 99 4.98 -9.97 16.72
N LEU A 100 5.59 -9.46 17.80
CA LEU A 100 6.04 -8.07 17.89
C LEU A 100 7.09 -7.73 16.83
N ASN A 101 8.14 -8.56 16.72
CA ASN A 101 9.19 -8.38 15.72
C ASN A 101 8.65 -8.50 14.29
N HIS A 102 7.77 -9.48 14.05
CA HIS A 102 7.12 -9.66 12.76
C HIS A 102 6.28 -8.43 12.38
N SER A 103 5.46 -7.90 13.31
CA SER A 103 4.68 -6.70 13.05
C SER A 103 5.58 -5.49 12.75
N ALA A 104 6.68 -5.34 13.48
CA ALA A 104 7.65 -4.28 13.26
C ALA A 104 8.36 -4.41 11.89
N ASP A 105 8.64 -5.63 11.43
CA ASP A 105 9.21 -5.90 10.11
C ASP A 105 8.22 -5.64 8.98
N VAL A 106 6.96 -6.06 9.15
CA VAL A 106 5.87 -5.78 8.20
C VAL A 106 5.71 -4.28 8.01
N VAL A 107 5.70 -3.52 9.09
CA VAL A 107 5.61 -2.05 9.03
C VAL A 107 6.83 -1.46 8.34
N GLY A 108 8.04 -1.89 8.72
CA GLY A 108 9.28 -1.42 8.09
C GLY A 108 9.29 -1.63 6.58
N ARG A 109 8.87 -2.80 6.09
CA ARG A 109 8.79 -3.12 4.66
C ARG A 109 7.76 -2.28 3.90
N ASN A 110 6.69 -1.86 4.57
CA ASN A 110 5.61 -1.10 3.96
C ASN A 110 5.73 0.42 4.17
N SER A 111 6.76 0.90 4.88
CA SER A 111 6.96 2.31 5.24
C SER A 111 7.55 3.19 4.11
N GLY A 112 7.74 2.65 2.91
CA GLY A 112 8.32 3.38 1.77
C GLY A 112 7.45 4.49 1.17
N ASN A 113 7.92 5.12 0.08
CA ASN A 113 7.02 5.92 -0.78
C ASN A 113 5.90 4.99 -1.28
N PRO A 114 4.62 5.39 -1.23
CA PRO A 114 4.12 6.77 -1.34
C PRO A 114 3.43 7.32 -0.07
N LEU A 115 3.80 6.82 1.11
CA LEU A 115 3.25 7.32 2.38
C LEU A 115 3.65 8.78 2.63
N SER A 116 2.75 9.55 3.25
CA SER A 116 3.10 10.86 3.81
C SER A 116 4.21 10.72 4.86
N GLN A 117 5.00 11.78 5.04
CA GLN A 117 6.07 11.77 6.02
C GLN A 117 5.55 11.46 7.43
N GLU A 118 4.45 12.08 7.83
CA GLU A 118 3.86 11.89 9.16
C GLU A 118 3.39 10.45 9.39
N LEU A 119 2.74 9.83 8.41
CA LEU A 119 2.31 8.44 8.50
C LEU A 119 3.50 7.48 8.57
N ARG A 120 4.54 7.73 7.76
CA ARG A 120 5.78 6.96 7.79
C ARG A 120 6.47 7.02 9.16
N GLU A 121 6.58 8.22 9.72
CA GLU A 121 7.19 8.43 11.05
C GLU A 121 6.37 7.73 12.15
N ALA A 122 5.04 7.81 12.10
CA ALA A 122 4.18 7.14 13.07
C ALA A 122 4.27 5.61 12.99
N LEU A 123 4.32 5.06 11.77
CA LEU A 123 4.52 3.64 11.53
C LEU A 123 5.88 3.16 12.04
N ASN A 124 6.95 3.92 11.77
CA ASN A 124 8.29 3.59 12.27
C ASN A 124 8.36 3.65 13.81
N ALA A 125 7.78 4.69 14.43
CA ALA A 125 7.71 4.81 15.88
C ALA A 125 6.96 3.63 16.54
N TYR A 126 5.89 3.14 15.89
CA TYR A 126 5.23 1.90 16.32
C TYR A 126 6.15 0.69 16.21
N GLY A 127 6.87 0.54 15.09
CA GLY A 127 7.81 -0.56 14.88
C GLY A 127 8.93 -0.59 15.93
N ASP A 128 9.46 0.57 16.29
CA ASP A 128 10.46 0.70 17.35
C ASP A 128 9.88 0.32 18.72
N ALA A 129 8.69 0.84 19.06
CA ALA A 129 8.02 0.50 20.31
C ALA A 129 7.68 -0.99 20.43
N ALA A 130 7.32 -1.66 19.32
CA ALA A 130 7.05 -3.08 19.29
C ALA A 130 8.32 -3.90 19.61
N ARG A 131 9.46 -3.53 19.01
CA ARG A 131 10.76 -4.14 19.31
C ARG A 131 11.19 -3.88 20.76
N ASP A 132 10.89 -2.70 21.30
CA ASP A 132 11.15 -2.38 22.69
C ASP A 132 10.37 -3.26 23.67
N VAL A 133 9.09 -3.57 23.38
CA VAL A 133 8.32 -4.51 24.19
C VAL A 133 8.87 -5.93 24.04
N ALA A 134 9.24 -6.35 22.83
CA ALA A 134 9.84 -7.67 22.59
C ALA A 134 11.14 -7.86 23.40
N ASN A 135 11.98 -6.83 23.42
CA ASN A 135 13.19 -6.81 24.24
C ASN A 135 12.87 -6.89 25.73
N ALA A 136 11.85 -6.17 26.20
CA ALA A 136 11.46 -6.24 27.61
C ALA A 136 10.97 -7.63 28.03
N ILE A 137 10.26 -8.34 27.15
CA ILE A 137 9.87 -9.74 27.38
C ILE A 137 11.12 -10.63 27.42
N SER A 138 12.01 -10.51 26.43
CA SER A 138 13.20 -11.38 26.32
C SER A 138 14.21 -11.18 27.46
N THR A 139 14.32 -9.97 28.00
CA THR A 139 15.19 -9.67 29.14
C THR A 139 14.51 -9.85 30.48
N HIS A 140 13.26 -10.34 30.51
CA HIS A 140 12.42 -10.45 31.71
C HIS A 140 12.41 -9.15 32.54
N ALA A 141 12.17 -8.02 31.85
CA ALA A 141 12.15 -6.72 32.49
C ALA A 141 11.08 -6.66 33.60
N GLY A 142 11.37 -5.92 34.67
CA GLY A 142 10.42 -5.72 35.75
C GLY A 142 9.11 -5.07 35.27
N SER A 143 8.01 -5.35 35.96
CA SER A 143 6.65 -4.95 35.55
C SER A 143 6.50 -3.45 35.26
N GLY A 144 7.18 -2.58 36.00
CA GLY A 144 7.18 -1.13 35.76
C GLY A 144 7.81 -0.72 34.41
N GLU A 145 8.92 -1.36 34.03
CA GLU A 145 9.60 -1.16 32.74
C GLU A 145 8.73 -1.70 31.61
N PHE A 146 8.22 -2.92 31.77
CA PHE A 146 7.34 -3.57 30.79
C PHE A 146 6.08 -2.74 30.53
N ASN A 147 5.37 -2.31 31.58
CA ASN A 147 4.15 -1.50 31.45
C ASN A 147 4.41 -0.16 30.75
N ARG A 148 5.56 0.48 31.03
CA ARG A 148 5.95 1.72 30.35
C ARG A 148 6.09 1.50 28.83
N ARG A 149 6.77 0.42 28.43
CA ARG A 149 6.98 0.07 27.02
C ARG A 149 5.67 -0.33 26.32
N VAL A 150 4.79 -1.07 27.00
CA VAL A 150 3.45 -1.39 26.50
C VAL A 150 2.60 -0.13 26.31
N ASN A 151 2.66 0.84 27.23
CA ASN A 151 1.97 2.12 27.05
C ASN A 151 2.49 2.87 25.82
N GLN A 152 3.81 2.95 25.65
CA GLN A 152 4.42 3.56 24.46
C GLN A 152 4.00 2.85 23.15
N LEU A 153 3.94 1.51 23.16
CA LEU A 153 3.42 0.72 22.04
C LEU A 153 1.96 1.08 21.72
N ASN A 154 1.11 1.21 22.74
CA ASN A 154 -0.31 1.55 22.56
C ASN A 154 -0.50 2.99 22.04
N ASP A 155 0.31 3.94 22.50
CA ASP A 155 0.25 5.33 22.07
C ASP A 155 0.68 5.48 20.61
N THR A 156 1.81 4.87 20.24
CA THR A 156 2.31 4.87 18.85
C THR A 156 1.36 4.14 17.91
N LYS A 157 0.82 2.99 18.32
CA LYS A 157 -0.24 2.29 17.59
C LYS A 157 -1.45 3.18 17.35
N SER A 158 -1.95 3.84 18.39
CA SER A 158 -3.12 4.73 18.31
C SER A 158 -2.88 5.90 17.37
N LYS A 159 -1.68 6.49 17.40
CA LYS A 159 -1.29 7.55 16.46
C LYS A 159 -1.27 7.05 15.02
N ALA A 160 -0.62 5.92 14.75
CA ALA A 160 -0.55 5.33 13.42
C ALA A 160 -1.95 4.98 12.87
N VAL A 161 -2.83 4.42 13.69
CA VAL A 161 -4.23 4.13 13.31
C VAL A 161 -4.97 5.41 12.91
N LYS A 162 -4.85 6.50 13.69
CA LYS A 162 -5.50 7.78 13.35
C LYS A 162 -5.03 8.33 12.01
N LEU A 163 -3.74 8.24 11.72
CA LEU A 163 -3.18 8.71 10.45
C LEU A 163 -3.60 7.83 9.28
N CYS A 164 -3.65 6.50 9.48
CA CYS A 164 -4.18 5.57 8.48
C CYS A 164 -5.65 5.85 8.12
N LEU A 165 -6.47 6.23 9.10
CA LEU A 165 -7.88 6.60 8.87
C LEU A 165 -8.04 7.97 8.18
N ALA A 166 -7.01 8.82 8.26
CA ALA A 166 -6.99 10.14 7.65
C ALA A 166 -6.32 10.18 6.26
N SER A 167 -5.79 9.05 5.80
CA SER A 167 -5.04 8.92 4.54
C SER A 167 -5.88 8.45 3.36
#